data_AF-A0A8C2M577-F1
#
_entry.id   AF-A0A8C2M577-F1
#
_cell.length_a   1.000
_cell.length_b   1.000
_cell.length_c   1.000
_cell.angle_alpha   90.00
_cell.angle_beta   90.00
_cell.angle_gamma   90.00
#
_symmetry.space_group_name_H-M   'P 1'
#
loop_
_entity.id
_entity.type
_entity.pdbx_description
1 polymer ?
#
loop_
_entity_poly.entity_id
_entity_poly.type
_entity_poly.pdbx_seq_one_letter_code
_entity_poly.pdbx_strand_id
1 'polypeptide(L)'
;MVPERRSQVTYQFSMDKPDTRLSELHAYHSSLTCFSEGTRVSEKMWGCCPSNWKSFGSSCYLISTKKNIWSISEQRCIEMGAHLVVITTEAEQNFITQQLNMSVAYFLGLSDPQGNGKWQWIDSTPFSQNIRFWHLNEPNLPEEPCASIVYWHPRKCGWNDVFCDSNYNSMCEMKKTYL
;
A
#
# COMPACT_ATOMS: atom_id res chain seq x y z
N MET A 1 25.51 -8.75 -11.82
CA MET A 1 24.23 -9.22 -12.38
C MET A 1 23.51 -8.03 -12.95
N VAL A 2 23.20 -8.05 -14.25
CA VAL A 2 22.37 -7.03 -14.90
C VAL A 2 20.91 -7.37 -14.56
N PRO A 3 20.09 -6.44 -14.04
CA PRO A 3 18.68 -6.72 -13.83
C PRO A 3 18.04 -7.00 -15.19
N GLU A 4 17.43 -8.18 -15.37
CA GLU A 4 16.63 -8.46 -16.55
C GLU A 4 15.56 -7.37 -16.69
N ARG A 5 15.56 -6.67 -17.82
CA ARG A 5 14.49 -5.71 -18.13
C ARG A 5 13.18 -6.50 -18.22
N ARG A 6 12.33 -6.34 -17.21
CA ARG A 6 10.95 -6.86 -17.26
C ARG A 6 10.25 -6.26 -18.46
N SER A 7 9.59 -7.10 -19.25
CA SER A 7 8.73 -6.61 -20.33
C SER A 7 7.51 -5.96 -19.70
N GLN A 8 7.14 -4.77 -20.18
CA GLN A 8 6.00 -4.01 -19.68
C GLN A 8 5.07 -3.69 -20.86
N VAL A 9 3.77 -3.87 -20.65
CA VAL A 9 2.72 -3.54 -21.63
C VAL A 9 1.63 -2.74 -20.91
N THR A 10 1.11 -1.70 -21.56
CA THR A 10 0.01 -0.89 -21.03
C THR A 10 -1.27 -1.18 -21.80
N TYR A 11 -2.33 -1.54 -21.09
CA TYR A 11 -3.66 -1.77 -21.62
C TYR A 11 -4.54 -0.55 -21.34
N GLN A 12 -5.15 -0.01 -22.39
CA GLN A 12 -6.18 1.02 -22.28
C GLN A 12 -7.54 0.34 -22.36
N PHE A 13 -8.43 0.66 -21.43
CA PHE A 13 -9.75 0.04 -21.39
C PHE A 13 -10.65 0.67 -22.45
N SER A 14 -11.08 -0.13 -23.43
CA SER A 14 -12.10 0.24 -24.42
C SER A 14 -13.46 -0.30 -24.00
N MET A 15 -14.53 0.49 -24.13
CA MET A 15 -15.89 0.11 -23.74
C MET A 15 -16.43 -1.15 -24.45
N ASP A 16 -15.80 -1.59 -25.54
CA ASP A 16 -16.34 -2.62 -26.45
C ASP A 16 -15.78 -4.04 -26.25
N LYS A 17 -14.91 -4.30 -25.25
CA LYS A 17 -14.36 -5.66 -25.01
C LYS A 17 -14.42 -6.04 -23.53
N PRO A 18 -15.41 -6.86 -23.12
CA PRO A 18 -15.50 -7.35 -21.76
C PRO A 18 -14.56 -8.55 -21.60
N ASP A 19 -13.39 -8.33 -21.01
CA ASP A 19 -12.71 -9.40 -20.29
C ASP A 19 -13.22 -9.35 -18.85
N THR A 20 -13.93 -10.41 -18.44
CA THR A 20 -14.57 -10.52 -17.12
C THR A 20 -13.60 -10.37 -15.94
N ARG A 21 -12.29 -10.63 -16.12
CA ARG A 21 -11.28 -10.39 -15.08
C ARG A 21 -10.84 -8.93 -14.98
N LEU A 22 -10.98 -8.17 -16.06
CA LEU A 22 -10.60 -6.77 -16.14
C LEU A 22 -11.77 -5.82 -15.83
N SER A 23 -13.01 -6.28 -16.00
CA SER A 23 -14.22 -5.46 -15.81
C SER A 23 -14.35 -4.85 -14.42
N GLU A 24 -13.88 -5.51 -13.36
CA GLU A 24 -13.89 -4.96 -11.99
C GLU A 24 -12.92 -3.78 -11.84
N LEU A 25 -11.73 -3.86 -12.45
CA LEU A 25 -10.74 -2.78 -12.45
C LEU A 25 -11.16 -1.60 -13.34
N HIS A 26 -11.87 -1.85 -14.44
CA HIS A 26 -12.42 -0.80 -15.30
C HIS A 26 -13.39 0.11 -14.54
N ALA A 27 -14.04 -0.38 -13.48
CA ALA A 27 -14.96 0.43 -12.67
C ALA A 27 -14.25 1.59 -11.95
N TYR A 28 -12.94 1.44 -11.68
CA TYR A 28 -12.17 2.36 -10.85
C TYR A 28 -11.02 3.03 -11.60
N HIS A 29 -10.46 2.40 -12.64
CA HIS A 29 -9.23 2.82 -13.31
C HIS A 29 -9.41 2.87 -14.82
N SER A 30 -8.72 3.78 -15.52
CA SER A 30 -8.81 3.95 -16.98
C SER A 30 -7.82 3.11 -17.78
N SER A 31 -6.72 2.67 -17.15
CA SER A 31 -5.69 1.86 -17.79
C SER A 31 -4.89 1.04 -16.78
N LEU A 32 -4.34 -0.08 -17.26
CA LEU A 32 -3.42 -0.92 -16.50
C LEU A 32 -2.05 -0.96 -17.16
N THR A 33 -1.04 -1.12 -16.31
CA THR A 33 0.29 -1.50 -16.71
C THR A 33 0.57 -2.91 -16.18
N CYS A 34 0.91 -3.80 -17.10
CA CYS A 34 1.20 -5.19 -16.84
C CYS A 34 2.69 -5.48 -17.00
N PHE A 35 3.23 -6.29 -16.10
CA PHE A 35 4.63 -6.68 -16.05
C PHE A 35 4.72 -8.19 -16.23
N SER A 36 5.63 -8.67 -17.06
CA SER A 36 5.86 -10.10 -17.20
C SER A 36 6.39 -10.68 -15.89
N GLU A 37 5.64 -11.60 -15.28
CA GLU A 37 5.98 -12.29 -14.04
C GLU A 37 6.06 -13.81 -14.31
N GLY A 38 7.21 -14.42 -14.03
CA GLY A 38 7.38 -15.87 -14.21
C GLY A 38 8.84 -16.31 -14.19
N THR A 39 9.11 -17.43 -13.51
CA THR A 39 10.42 -18.10 -13.47
C THR A 39 10.43 -19.42 -14.26
N ARG A 40 9.28 -19.86 -14.79
CA ARG A 40 9.13 -21.12 -15.51
C ARG A 40 8.63 -20.91 -16.94
N VAL A 41 9.21 -21.68 -17.85
CA VAL A 41 9.09 -21.57 -19.32
C VAL A 41 7.67 -21.81 -19.84
N SER A 42 6.74 -22.36 -19.05
CA SER A 42 5.44 -22.82 -19.58
C SER A 42 4.26 -21.86 -19.42
N GLU A 43 4.32 -20.82 -18.57
CA GLU A 43 3.22 -19.84 -18.47
C GLU A 43 3.77 -18.43 -18.24
N LYS A 44 3.63 -17.56 -19.26
CA LYS A 44 3.87 -16.12 -19.11
C LYS A 44 2.68 -15.52 -18.35
N MET A 45 2.82 -15.39 -17.04
CA MET A 45 1.82 -14.70 -16.23
C MET A 45 2.14 -13.19 -16.22
N TRP A 46 1.13 -12.35 -16.31
CA TRP A 46 1.32 -10.89 -16.28
C TRP A 46 0.70 -10.32 -15.01
N GLY A 47 1.53 -9.75 -14.13
CA GLY A 47 1.05 -9.01 -12.97
C GLY A 47 0.72 -7.57 -13.37
N CYS A 48 -0.51 -7.14 -13.17
CA CYS A 48 -1.02 -5.85 -13.63
C CYS A 48 -1.41 -4.95 -12.45
N CYS A 49 -1.09 -3.66 -12.58
CA CYS A 49 -1.51 -2.58 -11.67
C CYS A 49 -2.13 -1.44 -12.48
N PRO A 50 -2.99 -0.60 -11.89
CA PRO A 50 -3.39 0.64 -12.54
C PRO A 50 -2.18 1.50 -12.89
N SER A 51 -2.20 2.16 -14.05
CA SER A 51 -0.99 2.77 -14.62
C SER A 51 -0.35 3.86 -13.76
N ASN A 52 -1.12 4.51 -12.89
CA ASN A 52 -0.64 5.52 -11.93
C ASN A 52 -0.20 4.92 -10.58
N TRP A 53 -0.25 3.60 -10.42
CA TRP A 53 0.15 2.89 -9.20
C TRP A 53 1.54 2.28 -9.37
N LYS A 54 2.25 2.16 -8.25
CA LYS A 54 3.55 1.49 -8.19
C LYS A 54 3.36 -0.02 -7.97
N SER A 55 4.14 -0.83 -8.65
CA SER A 55 4.08 -2.30 -8.57
C SER A 55 5.22 -2.84 -7.71
N PHE A 56 4.91 -3.66 -6.72
CA PHE A 56 5.89 -4.37 -5.90
C PHE A 56 5.31 -5.67 -5.34
N GLY A 57 6.11 -6.75 -5.31
CA GLY A 57 5.63 -8.06 -4.88
C GLY A 57 4.39 -8.50 -5.68
N SER A 58 3.32 -8.86 -4.97
CA SER A 58 2.00 -9.20 -5.53
C SER A 58 0.96 -8.07 -5.40
N SER A 59 1.41 -6.84 -5.13
CA SER A 59 0.54 -5.70 -4.82
C SER A 59 0.85 -4.46 -5.66
N CYS A 60 -0.11 -3.54 -5.65
CA CYS A 60 -0.08 -2.24 -6.30
C CYS A 60 -0.28 -1.18 -5.22
N TYR A 61 0.49 -0.07 -5.30
CA TYR A 61 0.53 0.96 -4.27
C TYR A 61 0.28 2.35 -4.85
N LEU A 62 -0.56 3.15 -4.19
CA LEU A 62 -0.80 4.54 -4.53
C LEU A 62 -0.47 5.44 -3.34
N ILE A 63 0.25 6.53 -3.62
CA ILE A 63 0.55 7.56 -2.61
C ILE A 63 -0.45 8.68 -2.77
N SER A 64 -1.27 8.89 -1.75
CA SER A 64 -2.18 10.02 -1.66
C SER A 64 -1.50 11.20 -0.97
N THR A 65 -1.31 12.29 -1.70
CA THR A 65 -0.78 13.55 -1.17
C THR A 65 -1.87 14.44 -0.53
N LYS A 66 -3.13 13.99 -0.54
CA LYS A 66 -4.24 14.70 0.09
C LYS A 66 -4.30 14.35 1.57
N LYS A 67 -4.10 15.35 2.42
CA LYS A 67 -4.18 15.17 3.88
C LYS A 67 -5.64 15.00 4.34
N ASN A 68 -5.93 13.94 5.07
CA ASN A 68 -7.22 13.71 5.73
C ASN A 68 -7.01 12.96 7.03
N ILE A 69 -8.09 12.77 7.79
CA ILE A 69 -8.16 11.83 8.91
C ILE A 69 -8.09 10.38 8.42
N TRP A 70 -7.81 9.44 9.32
CA TRP A 70 -7.55 8.04 8.97
C TRP A 70 -8.73 7.39 8.26
N SER A 71 -9.95 7.55 8.79
CA SER A 71 -11.18 6.96 8.23
C SER A 71 -11.51 7.49 6.83
N ILE A 72 -11.29 8.77 6.56
CA ILE A 72 -11.48 9.36 5.23
C ILE A 72 -10.40 8.89 4.26
N SER A 73 -9.18 8.67 4.76
CA SER A 73 -8.09 8.12 3.96
C SER A 73 -8.38 6.69 3.51
N GLU A 74 -8.90 5.86 4.42
CA GLU A 74 -9.38 4.51 4.12
C GLU A 74 -10.54 4.53 3.12
N GLN A 75 -11.55 5.35 3.36
CA GLN A 75 -12.70 5.47 2.45
C GLN A 75 -12.26 5.79 1.01
N ARG A 76 -11.25 6.66 0.85
CA ARG A 76 -10.70 6.96 -0.48
C ARG A 76 -9.97 5.79 -1.11
N CYS A 77 -9.27 4.98 -0.33
CA CYS A 77 -8.69 3.74 -0.86
C CYS A 77 -9.79 2.77 -1.33
N ILE A 78 -10.86 2.62 -0.54
CA ILE A 78 -12.02 1.78 -0.88
C ILE A 78 -12.68 2.24 -2.18
N GLU A 79 -12.83 3.55 -2.38
CA GLU A 79 -13.36 4.14 -3.62
C GLU A 79 -12.54 3.78 -4.88
N MET A 80 -11.30 3.27 -4.72
CA MET A 80 -10.44 2.81 -5.80
C MET A 80 -10.27 1.28 -5.84
N GLY A 81 -11.04 0.54 -5.04
CA GLY A 81 -10.92 -0.92 -4.91
C GLY A 81 -9.70 -1.37 -4.09
N ALA A 82 -9.23 -0.54 -3.17
CA ALA A 82 -8.03 -0.75 -2.37
C ALA A 82 -8.31 -0.53 -0.87
N HIS A 83 -7.30 -0.73 -0.04
CA HIS A 83 -7.30 -0.39 1.38
C HIS A 83 -6.06 0.44 1.73
N LEU A 84 -6.02 1.07 2.90
CA LEU A 84 -4.77 1.58 3.44
C LEU A 84 -3.71 0.47 3.53
N VAL A 85 -2.46 0.83 3.25
CA VAL A 85 -1.37 -0.13 3.06
C VAL A 85 -1.12 -1.03 4.29
N VAL A 86 -0.88 -2.31 4.03
CA VAL A 86 -0.62 -3.34 5.04
C VAL A 86 0.82 -3.80 4.88
N ILE A 87 1.69 -3.46 5.84
CA ILE A 87 3.13 -3.73 5.73
C ILE A 87 3.50 -4.96 6.56
N THR A 88 3.80 -6.05 5.87
CA THR A 88 4.05 -7.36 6.53
C THR A 88 5.48 -7.86 6.39
N THR A 89 6.27 -7.25 5.51
CA THR A 89 7.66 -7.68 5.24
C THR A 89 8.63 -6.51 5.23
N GLU A 90 9.90 -6.79 5.53
CA GLU A 90 10.97 -5.78 5.44
C GLU A 90 11.18 -5.30 4.00
N ALA A 91 11.02 -6.18 3.02
CA ALA A 91 11.13 -5.84 1.61
C ALA A 91 10.07 -4.81 1.18
N GLU A 92 8.84 -4.96 1.69
CA GLU A 92 7.73 -4.04 1.47
C GLU A 92 7.95 -2.69 2.18
N GLN A 93 8.35 -2.71 3.46
CA GLN A 93 8.74 -1.50 4.19
C GLN A 93 9.84 -0.72 3.42
N ASN A 94 10.88 -1.43 2.95
CA ASN A 94 11.97 -0.82 2.18
C ASN A 94 11.51 -0.26 0.84
N PHE A 95 10.59 -0.94 0.15
CA PHE A 95 10.00 -0.43 -1.08
C PHE A 95 9.19 0.85 -0.83
N ILE A 96 8.33 0.85 0.19
CA ILE A 96 7.47 1.98 0.56
C ILE A 96 8.30 3.20 0.93
N THR A 97 9.31 3.03 1.79
CA THR A 97 10.15 4.14 2.28
C THR A 97 10.89 4.87 1.17
N GLN A 98 11.23 4.21 0.07
CA GLN A 98 11.84 4.83 -1.11
C GLN A 98 10.91 5.77 -1.87
N GLN A 99 9.59 5.67 -1.66
CA GLN A 99 8.61 6.49 -2.36
C GLN A 99 8.12 7.70 -1.55
N LEU A 100 8.47 7.77 -0.26
CA LEU A 100 7.94 8.78 0.66
C LEU A 100 8.65 10.13 0.50
N ASN A 101 7.88 11.21 0.70
CA ASN A 101 8.46 12.51 1.01
C ASN A 101 8.83 12.53 2.50
N MET A 102 10.11 12.70 2.81
CA MET A 102 10.64 12.65 4.18
C MET A 102 10.14 13.79 5.10
N SER A 103 9.47 14.81 4.56
CA SER A 103 8.95 15.95 5.33
C SER A 103 7.51 15.76 5.83
N VAL A 104 6.88 14.62 5.56
CA VAL A 104 5.47 14.35 5.89
C VAL A 104 5.29 12.90 6.37
N ALA A 105 4.21 12.67 7.12
CA ALA A 105 3.81 11.34 7.56
C ALA A 105 2.64 10.80 6.73
N TYR A 106 2.54 9.48 6.64
CA TYR A 106 1.54 8.77 5.86
C TYR A 106 0.82 7.74 6.72
N PHE A 107 -0.51 7.74 6.72
CA PHE A 107 -1.29 6.71 7.38
C PHE A 107 -1.05 5.31 6.79
N LEU A 108 -1.01 4.33 7.69
CA LEU A 108 -0.99 2.90 7.41
C LEU A 108 -2.37 2.30 7.70
N GLY A 109 -2.65 1.11 7.16
CA GLY A 109 -3.84 0.34 7.47
C GLY A 109 -3.78 -0.35 8.84
N LEU A 110 -3.08 0.22 9.82
CA LEU A 110 -2.85 -0.35 11.14
C LEU A 110 -3.48 0.54 12.21
N SER A 111 -4.28 -0.06 13.09
CA SER A 111 -4.96 0.66 14.18
C SER A 111 -5.09 -0.19 15.45
N ASP A 112 -5.25 0.47 16.60
CA ASP A 112 -5.64 -0.12 17.89
C ASP A 112 -6.91 0.58 18.40
N PRO A 113 -8.10 0.27 17.86
CA PRO A 113 -9.34 0.99 18.14
C PRO A 113 -9.78 1.01 19.61
N GLN A 114 -9.20 0.15 20.46
CA GLN A 114 -9.51 0.05 21.88
C GLN A 114 -8.42 0.63 22.78
N GLY A 115 -7.30 1.11 22.21
CA GLY A 115 -6.17 1.68 22.97
C GLY A 115 -5.59 0.70 24.00
N ASN A 116 -5.60 -0.60 23.72
CA ASN A 116 -5.18 -1.64 24.68
C ASN A 116 -3.93 -2.41 24.22
N GLY A 117 -3.20 -1.87 23.24
CA GLY A 117 -2.02 -2.44 22.62
C GLY A 117 -2.31 -3.52 21.58
N LYS A 118 -3.58 -3.75 21.21
CA LYS A 118 -3.97 -4.80 20.24
C LYS A 118 -4.13 -4.21 18.85
N TRP A 119 -2.99 -3.93 18.23
CA TRP A 119 -2.91 -3.47 16.85
C TRP A 119 -3.46 -4.51 15.87
N GLN A 120 -4.22 -4.03 14.88
CA GLN A 120 -4.88 -4.84 13.87
C GLN A 120 -4.81 -4.17 12.50
N TRP A 121 -4.49 -4.98 11.49
CA TRP A 121 -4.47 -4.59 10.08
C TRP A 121 -5.89 -4.51 9.52
N ILE A 122 -6.12 -3.54 8.63
CA ILE A 122 -7.41 -3.25 8.01
C ILE A 122 -7.93 -4.41 7.15
N ASP A 123 -7.03 -5.24 6.60
CA ASP A 123 -7.35 -6.41 5.79
C ASP A 123 -7.48 -7.71 6.60
N SER A 124 -7.48 -7.61 7.94
CA SER A 124 -7.50 -8.75 8.87
C SER A 124 -6.27 -9.66 8.82
N THR A 125 -5.17 -9.26 8.17
CA THR A 125 -3.89 -9.96 8.29
C THR A 125 -3.46 -10.01 9.75
N PRO A 126 -3.01 -11.16 10.28
CA PRO A 126 -2.56 -11.25 11.67
C PRO A 126 -1.39 -10.30 11.94
N PHE A 127 -1.57 -9.39 12.91
CA PHE A 127 -0.49 -8.53 13.36
C PHE A 127 0.53 -9.33 14.17
N SER A 128 1.77 -9.40 13.69
CA SER A 128 2.87 -10.03 14.43
C SER A 128 3.54 -9.00 15.33
N GLN A 129 3.51 -9.21 16.65
CA GLN A 129 4.23 -8.36 17.61
C GLN A 129 5.76 -8.39 17.43
N ASN A 130 6.29 -9.31 16.63
CA ASN A 130 7.71 -9.36 16.29
C ASN A 130 8.11 -8.37 15.19
N ILE A 131 7.16 -7.68 14.55
CA ILE A 131 7.45 -6.64 13.56
C ILE A 131 8.09 -5.43 14.27
N ARG A 132 9.27 -5.03 13.81
CA ARG A 132 10.12 -4.01 14.46
C ARG A 132 10.21 -2.71 13.67
N PHE A 133 9.16 -2.34 12.95
CA PHE A 133 9.17 -1.13 12.12
C PHE A 133 8.75 0.13 12.87
N TRP A 134 8.23 0.00 14.10
CA TRP A 134 8.04 1.12 15.00
C TRP A 134 9.33 1.88 15.28
N HIS A 135 9.24 3.20 15.38
CA HIS A 135 10.31 4.00 15.94
C HIS A 135 10.59 3.59 17.39
N LEU A 136 11.81 3.86 17.85
CA LEU A 136 12.15 3.60 19.25
C LEU A 136 11.24 4.43 20.16
N ASN A 137 10.65 3.76 21.14
CA ASN A 137 9.64 4.22 22.08
C ASN A 137 8.20 4.27 21.53
N GLU A 138 7.98 3.91 20.25
CA GLU A 138 6.64 3.77 19.69
C GLU A 138 6.18 2.31 19.68
N PRO A 139 4.86 2.05 19.76
CA PRO A 139 3.81 3.03 20.08
C PRO A 139 3.85 3.47 21.54
N ASN A 140 3.49 4.73 21.83
CA ASN A 140 3.67 5.35 23.15
C ASN A 140 2.38 5.79 23.85
N LEU A 141 1.28 6.01 23.13
CA LEU A 141 0.06 6.62 23.67
C LEU A 141 -1.20 5.83 23.27
N PRO A 142 -1.96 5.27 24.22
CA PRO A 142 -3.25 4.62 23.97
C PRO A 142 -4.27 5.50 23.22
N GLU A 143 -4.18 6.82 23.42
CA GLU A 143 -5.04 7.83 22.78
C GLU A 143 -4.69 8.09 21.30
N GLU A 144 -3.61 7.47 20.79
CA GLU A 144 -3.16 7.57 19.41
C GLU A 144 -3.41 6.25 18.62
N PRO A 145 -4.67 5.81 18.43
CA PRO A 145 -4.97 4.46 17.98
C PRO A 145 -4.74 4.20 16.48
N CYS A 146 -4.08 5.08 15.74
CA CYS A 146 -3.79 4.89 14.31
C CYS A 146 -2.28 4.92 14.05
N ALA A 147 -1.78 4.09 13.15
CA ALA A 147 -0.36 4.11 12.80
C ALA A 147 -0.09 4.98 11.57
N SER A 148 1.06 5.64 11.59
CA SER A 148 1.64 6.33 10.45
C SER A 148 3.09 5.90 10.23
N ILE A 149 3.59 6.07 9.01
CA ILE A 149 5.02 5.99 8.71
C ILE A 149 5.59 7.40 8.54
N VAL A 150 6.71 7.68 9.23
CA VAL A 150 7.34 9.00 9.30
C VAL A 150 8.86 8.90 9.33
N TYR A 151 9.54 9.88 8.75
CA TYR A 151 11.00 10.00 8.80
C TYR A 151 11.44 10.86 9.99
N TRP A 152 12.29 10.31 10.86
CA TRP A 152 12.95 11.05 11.95
C TRP A 152 14.47 10.97 11.81
N HIS A 153 15.15 12.10 11.69
CA HIS A 153 16.62 12.14 11.67
C HIS A 153 17.16 11.86 13.09
N PRO A 154 18.19 11.00 13.27
CA PRO A 154 18.96 10.23 12.28
C PRO A 154 18.42 8.80 12.02
N ARG A 155 17.27 8.44 12.58
CA ARG A 155 16.71 7.08 12.63
C ARG A 155 16.00 6.60 11.37
N LYS A 156 15.93 7.42 10.32
CA LYS A 156 15.27 7.14 9.04
C LYS A 156 13.75 6.96 9.20
N CYS A 157 13.10 6.23 8.29
CA CYS A 157 11.67 5.99 8.32
C CYS A 157 11.30 4.85 9.28
N GLY A 158 10.27 5.06 10.08
CA GLY A 158 9.71 4.10 11.02
C GLY A 158 8.25 4.44 11.30
N TRP A 159 7.55 3.58 12.03
CA TRP A 159 6.16 3.78 12.37
C TRP A 159 6.00 4.59 13.66
N ASN A 160 4.93 5.36 13.73
CA ASN A 160 4.53 6.18 14.85
C ASN A 160 3.02 6.04 15.04
N ASP A 161 2.56 5.86 16.27
CA ASP A 161 1.16 5.99 16.62
C ASP A 161 0.77 7.47 16.60
N VAL A 162 -0.43 7.75 16.11
CA VAL A 162 -0.96 9.10 15.94
C VAL A 162 -2.46 9.14 16.23
N PHE A 163 -2.97 10.31 16.61
CA PHE A 163 -4.41 10.54 16.65
C PHE A 163 -5.05 10.30 15.27
N CYS A 164 -6.09 9.45 15.23
CA CYS A 164 -6.77 9.10 13.98
C CYS A 164 -7.47 10.30 13.30
N ASP A 165 -7.81 11.35 14.05
CA ASP A 165 -8.45 12.58 13.58
C ASP A 165 -7.45 13.65 13.10
N SER A 166 -6.15 13.36 13.18
CA SER A 166 -5.11 14.21 12.63
C SER A 166 -5.01 14.06 11.12
N ASN A 167 -4.63 15.14 10.44
CA ASN A 167 -4.58 15.22 8.99
C ASN A 167 -3.21 14.80 8.46
N TYR A 168 -3.13 13.59 7.90
CA TYR A 168 -1.93 13.05 7.27
C TYR A 168 -2.17 12.64 5.83
N ASN A 169 -1.07 12.49 5.07
CA ASN A 169 -1.11 11.80 3.79
C ASN A 169 -1.43 10.32 4.03
N SER A 170 -1.62 9.55 2.97
CA SER A 170 -1.90 8.12 3.10
C SER A 170 -1.32 7.31 1.94
N MET A 171 -1.23 6.01 2.12
CA MET A 171 -0.88 5.07 1.07
C MET A 171 -1.95 3.99 0.95
N CYS A 172 -2.42 3.76 -0.27
CA CYS A 172 -3.34 2.69 -0.58
C CYS A 172 -2.59 1.49 -1.16
N GLU A 173 -3.10 0.29 -0.92
CA GLU A 173 -2.64 -0.99 -1.45
C GLU A 173 -3.83 -1.80 -2.00
N MET A 174 -3.62 -2.44 -3.14
CA MET A 174 -4.48 -3.50 -3.65
C MET A 174 -3.65 -4.64 -4.24
N LYS A 175 -4.24 -5.84 -4.39
CA LYS A 175 -3.54 -6.95 -5.04
C LYS A 175 -3.43 -6.74 -6.55
N LYS A 176 -2.36 -7.27 -7.15
CA LYS A 176 -2.20 -7.32 -8.59
C LYS A 176 -3.27 -8.19 -9.22
N THR A 177 -3.68 -7.81 -10.42
CA THR A 177 -4.46 -8.68 -11.29
C THR A 177 -3.53 -9.47 -12.18
N TYR A 178 -3.74 -10.78 -12.25
CA TYR A 178 -2.91 -11.68 -13.04
C TYR A 178 -3.66 -12.09 -14.32
N LEU A 179 -3.05 -11.78 -15.47
CA LEU A 179 -3.51 -12.14 -16.81
C LEU A 179 -2.65 -13.25 -17.42
#